data_AF-I9TZG4-F1
#
_entry.id   AF-I9TZG4-F1
#
_cell.length_a   1.000
_cell.length_b   1.000
_cell.length_c   1.000
_cell.angle_alpha   90.00
_cell.angle_beta   90.00
_cell.angle_gamma   90.00
#
_symmetry.space_group_name_H-M   'P 1'
#
loop_
_entity.id
_entity.type
_entity.pdbx_description
1 polymer ?
#
loop_
_entity_poly.entity_id
_entity_poly.type
_entity_poly.pdbx_seq_one_letter_code
_entity_poly.pdbx_strand_id
1 'polypeptide(L)' 'MKEKVLEIINQIRASKDLTTVLTLKASDDLRNDLDLTSFDLAELTVRIEDEFDIDIFEDGLVNTIGEVLAKLEK' A
#
# COMPACT_ATOMS: atom_id res chain seq x y z
N MET A 1 -5.36 0.67 11.58
CA MET A 1 -4.21 0.46 10.65
C MET A 1 -4.69 0.08 9.26
N LYS A 2 -5.43 -1.02 9.08
CA LYS A 2 -5.91 -1.47 7.75
C LYS A 2 -6.77 -0.44 6.99
N GLU A 3 -7.66 0.27 7.67
CA GLU A 3 -8.50 1.32 7.04
C GLU A 3 -7.67 2.47 6.47
N LYS A 4 -6.58 2.83 7.16
CA LYS A 4 -5.70 3.92 6.73
C LYS A 4 -4.85 3.51 5.53
N VAL A 5 -4.35 2.27 5.52
CA VAL A 5 -3.68 1.69 4.34
C VAL A 5 -4.61 1.65 3.13
N LEU A 6 -5.88 1.28 3.33
CA LEU A 6 -6.92 1.35 2.30
C LEU A 6 -7.10 2.78 1.79
N GLU A 7 -7.16 3.76 2.68
CA GLU A 7 -7.29 5.17 2.34
C GLU A 7 -6.10 5.66 1.50
N ILE A 8 -4.86 5.35 1.91
CA ILE A 8 -3.63 5.68 1.18
C ILE A 8 -3.62 5.05 -0.21
N ILE A 9 -3.93 3.75 -0.32
CA ILE A 9 -3.99 3.06 -1.62
C ILE A 9 -5.06 3.66 -2.52
N ASN A 10 -6.22 4.01 -1.94
CA ASN A 10 -7.28 4.67 -2.70
C ASN A 10 -6.89 6.06 -3.16
N GLN A 11 -6.10 6.81 -2.39
CA GLN A 11 -5.58 8.11 -2.82
C GLN A 11 -4.62 7.98 -4.01
N ILE A 12 -3.72 6.99 -3.98
CA ILE A 12 -2.79 6.70 -5.10
C ILE A 12 -3.60 6.26 -6.33
N ARG A 13 -4.56 5.36 -6.16
CA ARG A 13 -5.46 4.91 -7.24
C ARG A 13 -6.29 6.05 -7.82
N ALA A 14 -6.88 6.90 -6.98
CA ALA A 14 -7.65 8.07 -7.41
C ALA A 14 -6.77 9.07 -8.18
N SER A 15 -5.50 9.24 -7.79
CA SER A 15 -4.54 10.09 -8.51
C SER A 15 -4.20 9.55 -9.91
N LYS A 16 -4.52 8.29 -10.19
CA LYS A 16 -4.37 7.62 -11.49
C LYS A 16 -5.69 7.42 -12.24
N ASP A 17 -6.78 8.03 -11.78
CA ASP A 17 -8.14 7.77 -12.29
C ASP A 17 -8.55 6.28 -12.23
N LEU A 18 -7.94 5.51 -11.32
CA LEU A 18 -8.30 4.11 -11.06
C LEU A 18 -9.46 4.03 -10.07
N THR A 19 -10.26 2.97 -10.22
CA THR A 19 -11.37 2.68 -9.31
C THR A 19 -10.84 2.43 -7.90
N THR A 20 -11.43 3.07 -6.90
CA THR A 20 -11.10 2.82 -5.49
C THR A 20 -11.49 1.39 -5.10
N VAL A 21 -10.68 0.77 -4.26
CA VAL A 21 -10.96 -0.52 -3.65
C VAL A 21 -11.83 -0.30 -2.42
N LEU A 22 -12.80 -1.19 -2.21
CA LEU A 22 -13.65 -1.19 -1.00
C LEU A 22 -13.00 -1.95 0.15
N THR A 23 -12.30 -3.04 -0.17
CA THR A 23 -11.64 -3.88 0.82
C THR A 23 -10.31 -4.37 0.27
N LEU A 24 -9.29 -4.36 1.12
CA LEU A 24 -8.01 -5.00 0.83
C LEU A 24 -7.97 -6.39 1.48
N LYS A 25 -7.52 -7.38 0.74
CA LYS A 25 -7.19 -8.70 1.25
C LYS A 25 -5.68 -8.81 1.39
N ALA A 26 -5.23 -9.54 2.41
CA ALA A 26 -3.81 -9.79 2.61
C ALA A 26 -3.15 -10.52 1.42
N SER A 27 -3.95 -11.26 0.64
CA SER A 27 -3.53 -11.96 -0.57
C SER A 27 -3.49 -11.08 -1.82
N ASP A 28 -4.02 -9.85 -1.78
CA ASP A 28 -4.02 -8.97 -2.94
C ASP A 28 -2.59 -8.51 -3.24
N ASP A 29 -2.18 -8.70 -4.49
CA ASP A 29 -0.88 -8.27 -4.96
C ASP A 29 -0.91 -6.77 -5.33
N LEU A 30 0.06 -6.02 -4.83
CA LEU A 30 0.15 -4.58 -5.04
C LEU A 30 0.26 -4.25 -6.54
N ARG A 31 0.96 -5.08 -7.33
CA ARG A 31 1.19 -4.80 -8.75
C ARG A 31 0.12 -5.42 -9.64
N ASN A 32 -0.29 -6.65 -9.37
CA ASN A 32 -1.17 -7.43 -10.22
C ASN A 32 -2.66 -7.24 -9.89
N ASP A 33 -3.05 -7.11 -8.62
CA ASP A 33 -4.46 -6.88 -8.22
C ASP A 33 -4.77 -5.38 -8.06
N LEU A 34 -3.77 -4.59 -7.63
CA LEU A 34 -3.97 -3.17 -7.36
C LEU A 34 -3.42 -2.24 -8.44
N ASP A 35 -2.82 -2.79 -9.50
CA ASP A 35 -2.24 -2.04 -10.63
C ASP A 35 -1.26 -0.93 -10.17
N LEU A 36 -0.54 -1.17 -9.07
CA LEU A 36 0.48 -0.25 -8.56
C LEU A 36 1.81 -0.52 -9.28
N THR A 37 2.34 0.53 -9.88
CA THR A 37 3.65 0.52 -10.51
C THR A 37 4.75 0.73 -9.47
N SER A 38 6.01 0.53 -9.84
CA SER A 38 7.14 0.85 -8.95
C SER A 38 7.13 2.30 -8.45
N PHE A 39 6.57 3.23 -9.25
CA PHE A 39 6.40 4.62 -8.83
C PHE A 39 5.32 4.76 -7.74
N ASP A 40 4.22 4.06 -7.90
CA ASP A 40 3.13 4.04 -6.92
C ASP A 40 3.55 3.39 -5.61
N LEU A 41 4.40 2.36 -5.67
CA LEU A 41 4.99 1.74 -4.49
C LEU A 41 5.92 2.71 -3.75
N ALA A 42 6.68 3.53 -4.48
CA ALA A 42 7.49 4.58 -3.88
C ALA A 42 6.61 5.67 -3.23
N GLU A 43 5.51 6.07 -3.85
CA GLU A 43 4.56 6.99 -3.22
C GLU A 43 3.88 6.35 -1.99
N LEU A 44 3.50 5.08 -2.08
CA LEU A 44 2.91 4.32 -0.98
C LEU A 44 3.83 4.29 0.24
N THR A 45 5.12 4.00 0.05
CA THR A 45 6.06 3.95 1.18
C THR A 45 6.24 5.32 1.82
N VAL A 46 6.35 6.39 1.03
CA VAL A 46 6.49 7.76 1.57
C VAL A 46 5.25 8.17 2.36
N ARG A 47 4.04 7.87 1.85
CA ARG A 47 2.80 8.18 2.58
C ARG A 47 2.66 7.36 3.86
N ILE A 48 3.11 6.11 3.84
CA ILE A 48 3.10 5.26 5.02
C ILE A 48 4.15 5.73 6.04
N GLU A 49 5.35 6.09 5.60
CA GLU A 49 6.40 6.65 6.46
C GLU A 49 5.95 7.97 7.08
N ASP A 50 5.30 8.87 6.34
CA ASP A 50 4.77 10.13 6.87
C ASP A 50 3.64 9.91 7.92
N GLU A 51 2.78 8.91 7.71
CA GLU A 51 1.63 8.65 8.57
C GLU A 51 1.94 7.74 9.78
N PHE A 52 2.89 6.81 9.63
CA PHE A 52 3.20 5.78 10.62
C PHE A 52 4.65 5.80 11.12
N ASP A 53 5.55 6.59 10.51
CA ASP A 53 7.00 6.58 10.77
C ASP A 53 7.62 5.19 10.52
N ILE A 54 7.06 4.44 9.55
CA ILE A 54 7.46 3.07 9.20
C ILE A 54 7.81 2.99 7.71
N ASP A 55 9.04 2.58 7.39
CA ASP A 55 9.42 2.20 6.03
C ASP A 55 9.09 0.71 5.78
N ILE A 56 8.08 0.46 4.96
CA ILE A 56 7.63 -0.90 4.64
C ILE A 56 8.61 -1.66 3.73
N PHE A 57 9.52 -0.97 3.03
CA PHE A 57 10.52 -1.56 2.15
C PHE A 57 11.91 -1.71 2.80
N GLU A 58 12.09 -1.29 4.05
CA GLU A 58 13.39 -1.32 4.75
C GLU A 58 14.01 -2.74 4.79
N ASP A 59 13.17 -3.75 5.01
CA ASP A 59 13.54 -5.17 5.14
C ASP A 59 13.51 -5.94 3.81
N GLY A 60 13.11 -5.29 2.70
CA GLY A 60 13.01 -5.91 1.38
C GLY A 60 11.76 -5.54 0.58
N LEU A 61 11.59 -6.20 -0.57
CA LEU A 61 10.47 -5.94 -1.47
C LEU A 61 9.16 -6.48 -0.91
N VAL A 62 8.18 -5.59 -0.76
CA VAL A 62 6.79 -5.92 -0.44
C VAL A 62 6.00 -6.20 -1.72
N ASN A 63 5.28 -7.31 -1.78
CA ASN A 63 4.50 -7.66 -2.98
C ASN A 63 2.99 -7.69 -2.68
N THR A 64 2.60 -8.07 -1.47
CA THR A 64 1.21 -8.22 -1.07
C THR A 64 0.80 -7.25 0.03
N ILE A 65 -0.50 -6.98 0.14
CA ILE A 65 -1.03 -6.16 1.25
C ILE A 65 -0.79 -6.82 2.61
N GLY A 66 -0.79 -8.15 2.67
CA GLY A 66 -0.54 -8.87 3.92
C GLY A 66 0.83 -8.53 4.51
N GLU A 67 1.84 -8.41 3.66
CA GLU A 67 3.19 -8.01 4.09
C GLU A 67 3.23 -6.54 4.55
N VAL A 68 2.56 -5.63 3.83
CA VAL A 68 2.43 -4.22 4.25
C VAL A 68 1.79 -4.12 5.63
N LEU A 69 0.67 -4.81 5.83
CA LEU A 69 -0.03 -4.81 7.12
C LEU A 69 0.83 -5.43 8.21
N ALA A 70 1.52 -6.55 7.94
CA ALA A 70 2.40 -7.19 8.91
C ALA A 70 3.57 -6.31 9.34
N LYS A 71 4.07 -5.44 8.46
CA LYS A 71 5.08 -4.43 8.81
C LYS A 71 4.51 -3.34 9.71
N LEU A 72 3.27 -2.92 9.46
CA LEU A 72 2.59 -1.88 10.24
C LEU A 72 2.05 -2.34 11.60
N GLU A 73 1.81 -3.63 11.77
CA GLU A 73 1.36 -4.24 13.03
C GLU A 73 2.52 -4.60 13.97
N LYS A 74 3.76 -4.36 13.56
CA LYS A 74 4.98 -4.74 14.28
C LYS A 74 5.44 -3.63 15.22
#